data_AF-A0A923Q7U2-F1
#
_entry.id   AF-A0A923Q7U2-F1
#
_cell.length_a   1.000
_cell.length_b   1.000
_cell.length_c   1.000
_cell.angle_alpha   90.00
_cell.angle_beta   90.00
_cell.angle_gamma   90.00
#
_symmetry.space_group_name_H-M   'P 1'
#
loop_
_entity.id
_entity.type
_entity.pdbx_description
1 polymer ?
#
loop_
_entity_poly.entity_id
_entity_poly.type
_entity_poly.pdbx_seq_one_letter_code
_entity_poly.pdbx_strand_id
1 'polypeptide(L)'
;MTLLRVWAPLPRSVELDSGGRRTPMDRQDGGWWTGEVGGPDTDYSFVLDGGDPRPDPRSAWQPQGVHGPSRVVDHDAFAWTDATWRGVPLAGSVLYELHV
;
A
#
# COMPACT_ATOMS: atom_id res chain seq x y z
N MET A 1 4.32 -7.46 11.93
CA MET A 1 5.00 -7.35 10.63
C MET A 1 3.95 -7.47 9.56
N THR A 2 4.09 -6.76 8.44
CA THR A 2 3.16 -6.76 7.31
C THR A 2 3.89 -7.24 6.07
N LEU A 3 3.33 -8.23 5.37
CA LEU A 3 3.91 -8.73 4.12
C LEU A 3 3.51 -7.83 2.95
N LEU A 4 4.49 -7.16 2.36
CA LEU A 4 4.34 -6.34 1.17
C LEU A 4 4.70 -7.12 -0.09
N ARG A 5 4.01 -6.82 -1.18
CA ARG A 5 4.27 -7.41 -2.49
C ARG A 5 4.21 -6.34 -3.57
N VAL A 6 5.19 -6.34 -4.46
CA VAL A 6 5.19 -5.46 -5.63
C VAL A 6 5.55 -6.24 -6.88
N TRP A 7 4.86 -5.96 -7.96
CA TRP A 7 5.20 -6.50 -9.26
C TRP A 7 6.20 -5.58 -9.93
N ALA A 8 7.40 -6.10 -10.20
CA ALA A 8 8.49 -5.37 -10.82
C ALA A 8 9.39 -6.37 -11.56
N PRO A 9 9.05 -6.75 -12.81
CA PRO A 9 9.72 -7.85 -13.50
C PRO A 9 11.13 -7.48 -14.01
N LEU A 10 11.40 -6.19 -14.19
CA LEU A 10 12.63 -5.67 -14.82
C LEU A 10 13.81 -5.47 -13.87
N PRO A 11 13.63 -4.90 -12.65
CA PRO A 11 14.75 -4.69 -11.73
C PRO A 11 15.45 -5.99 -11.35
N ARG A 12 16.75 -5.89 -11.08
CA ARG A 12 17.58 -7.01 -10.60
C ARG A 12 17.56 -7.12 -9.09
N SER A 13 17.28 -6.03 -8.38
CA SER A 13 17.06 -6.01 -6.94
C SER A 13 15.91 -5.06 -6.57
N VAL A 14 15.19 -5.43 -5.53
CA VAL A 14 14.21 -4.57 -4.87
C VAL A 14 14.47 -4.57 -3.37
N GLU A 15 14.46 -3.41 -2.75
CA GLU A 15 14.58 -3.23 -1.31
C GLU A 15 13.36 -2.49 -0.77
N LEU A 16 13.00 -2.77 0.49
CA LEU A 16 12.11 -1.94 1.29
C LEU A 16 12.95 -0.94 2.09
N ASP A 17 12.68 0.34 1.91
CA ASP A 17 13.21 1.41 2.77
C ASP A 17 12.14 1.79 3.79
N SER A 18 12.42 1.64 5.08
CA SER A 18 11.55 2.11 6.16
C SER A 18 12.37 2.92 7.15
N GLY A 19 12.11 4.24 7.21
CA GLY A 19 12.85 5.16 8.07
C GLY A 19 14.35 5.21 7.77
N GLY A 20 14.77 5.00 6.51
CA GLY A 20 16.17 4.95 6.08
C GLY A 20 16.82 3.58 6.24
N ARG A 21 16.13 2.59 6.84
CA ARG A 21 16.60 1.22 6.91
C ARG A 21 16.15 0.46 5.67
N ARG A 22 17.12 0.10 4.82
CA ARG A 22 16.89 -0.73 3.63
C ARG A 22 17.02 -2.20 3.95
N THR A 23 16.06 -2.98 3.46
CA THR A 23 16.00 -4.43 3.64
C THR A 23 15.70 -5.07 2.28
N PRO A 24 16.49 -6.05 1.81
CA PRO A 24 16.23 -6.69 0.52
C PRO A 24 14.88 -7.41 0.53
N MET A 25 14.19 -7.37 -0.61
CA MET A 25 13.01 -8.18 -0.88
C MET A 25 13.40 -9.46 -1.63
N ASP A 26 12.63 -10.52 -1.43
CA ASP A 26 12.82 -11.79 -2.12
C ASP A 26 12.11 -11.78 -3.47
N ARG A 27 12.85 -12.14 -4.53
CA ARG A 27 12.28 -12.33 -5.87
C ARG A 27 11.44 -13.60 -5.90
N GLN A 28 10.22 -13.48 -6.39
CA GLN A 28 9.27 -14.57 -6.57
C GLN A 28 9.02 -14.82 -8.06
N ASP A 29 8.28 -15.89 -8.36
CA ASP A 29 7.86 -16.21 -9.72
C ASP A 29 7.03 -15.08 -10.37
N GLY A 30 7.09 -14.98 -11.69
CA GLY A 30 6.28 -14.03 -12.47
C GLY A 30 6.66 -12.56 -12.30
N GLY A 31 7.85 -12.26 -11.75
CA GLY A 31 8.34 -10.88 -11.58
C GLY A 31 7.81 -10.17 -10.33
N TRP A 32 7.29 -10.92 -9.37
CA TRP A 32 6.89 -10.42 -8.06
C TRP A 32 8.07 -10.34 -7.11
N TRP A 33 7.97 -9.42 -6.15
CA TRP A 33 8.88 -9.29 -5.02
C TRP A 33 8.08 -9.29 -3.73
N THR A 34 8.59 -9.93 -2.68
CA THR A 34 7.98 -9.99 -1.34
C THR A 34 8.94 -9.50 -0.28
N GLY A 35 8.45 -8.79 0.73
CA GLY A 35 9.25 -8.36 1.86
C GLY A 35 8.38 -7.97 3.05
N GLU A 36 8.92 -8.11 4.25
CA GLU A 36 8.22 -7.73 5.46
C GLU A 36 8.62 -6.34 5.92
N VAL A 37 7.63 -5.57 6.37
CA VAL A 37 7.81 -4.28 7.02
C VAL A 37 7.13 -4.30 8.39
N GLY A 38 7.26 -3.20 9.14
CA GLY A 38 6.57 -3.00 10.41
C GLY A 38 5.04 -3.15 10.32
N GLY A 39 4.39 -3.03 11.48
CA GLY A 39 2.93 -3.05 11.58
C GLY A 39 2.27 -1.77 11.04
N PRO A 40 1.01 -1.53 11.43
CA PRO A 40 0.30 -0.29 11.13
C PRO A 40 1.13 0.95 11.43
N ASP A 41 0.88 2.03 10.68
CA ASP A 41 1.58 3.32 10.76
C ASP A 41 3.07 3.31 10.37
N THR A 42 3.58 2.17 9.90
CA THR A 42 4.96 2.11 9.39
C THR A 42 5.04 2.75 8.01
N ASP A 43 5.89 3.76 7.87
CA ASP A 43 6.25 4.35 6.59
C ASP A 43 7.27 3.47 5.84
N TYR A 44 7.06 3.31 4.54
CA TYR A 44 7.90 2.52 3.66
C TYR A 44 7.91 3.03 2.21
N SER A 45 8.97 2.68 1.48
CA SER A 45 9.12 2.90 0.04
C SER A 45 9.83 1.70 -0.60
N PHE A 46 9.62 1.50 -1.90
CA PHE A 46 10.41 0.54 -2.68
C PHE A 46 11.62 1.22 -3.31
N VAL A 47 12.78 0.56 -3.25
CA VAL A 47 14.00 0.98 -3.93
C VAL A 47 14.34 -0.06 -4.99
N LEU A 48 14.36 0.36 -6.25
CA LEU A 48 14.64 -0.51 -7.40
C LEU A 48 16.08 -0.29 -7.86
N ASP A 49 16.87 -1.36 -7.94
CA ASP A 49 18.28 -1.33 -8.37
C ASP A 49 19.13 -0.23 -7.67
N GLY A 50 18.86 0.03 -6.38
CA GLY A 50 19.58 1.02 -5.58
C GLY A 50 19.24 2.50 -5.87
N GLY A 51 18.23 2.76 -6.70
CA GLY A 51 17.81 4.12 -7.07
C GLY A 51 17.07 4.90 -5.97
N ASP A 52 16.33 5.93 -6.39
CA ASP A 52 15.52 6.73 -5.49
C ASP A 52 14.35 5.91 -4.91
N PRO A 53 14.00 6.11 -3.62
CA PRO A 53 12.80 5.52 -3.03
C PRO A 53 11.54 5.94 -3.79
N ARG A 54 10.67 4.96 -4.06
CA ARG A 54 9.40 5.16 -4.76
C ARG A 54 8.22 4.74 -3.88
N PRO A 55 7.09 5.46 -3.93
CA PRO A 55 5.88 5.05 -3.25
C PRO A 55 5.38 3.71 -3.76
N ASP A 56 4.60 3.01 -2.94
CA ASP A 56 3.87 1.82 -3.37
C ASP A 56 2.78 2.23 -4.39
N PRO A 57 2.78 1.69 -5.63
CA PRO A 57 1.70 1.92 -6.59
C PRO A 57 0.34 1.41 -6.12
N ARG A 58 0.30 0.50 -5.13
CA ARG A 58 -0.91 0.00 -4.47
C ARG A 58 -1.05 0.49 -3.03
N SER A 59 -0.43 1.63 -2.69
CA SER A 59 -0.52 2.22 -1.34
C SER A 59 -1.96 2.48 -0.94
N ALA A 60 -2.31 2.10 0.29
CA ALA A 60 -3.59 2.46 0.91
C ALA A 60 -3.58 3.89 1.47
N TRP A 61 -2.41 4.47 1.75
CA TRP A 61 -2.30 5.82 2.32
C TRP A 61 -0.94 6.48 2.04
N GLN A 62 -0.97 7.75 1.62
CA GLN A 62 0.19 8.60 1.35
C GLN A 62 0.18 9.85 2.24
N PRO A 63 0.66 9.77 3.49
CA PRO A 63 0.55 10.88 4.44
C PRO A 63 1.34 12.13 4.04
N GLN A 64 2.42 11.98 3.26
CA GLN A 64 3.29 13.08 2.82
C GLN A 64 3.14 13.36 1.31
N GLY A 65 1.99 13.03 0.72
CA GLY A 65 1.67 13.27 -0.68
C GLY A 65 2.16 12.18 -1.63
N VAL A 66 1.80 12.30 -2.91
CA VAL A 66 1.94 11.21 -3.91
C VAL A 66 3.37 10.77 -4.21
N HIS A 67 4.37 11.57 -3.82
CA HIS A 67 5.79 11.25 -3.98
C HIS A 67 6.45 10.83 -2.66
N GLY A 68 5.72 10.91 -1.54
CA GLY A 68 6.20 10.52 -0.22
C GLY A 68 6.18 9.02 0.00
N PRO A 69 6.68 8.56 1.17
CA PRO A 69 6.57 7.16 1.55
C PRO A 69 5.12 6.76 1.74
N SER A 70 4.85 5.49 1.44
CA SER A 70 3.58 4.84 1.69
C SER A 70 3.49 4.37 3.13
N ARG A 71 2.28 4.30 3.68
CA ARG A 71 2.06 3.87 5.06
C ARG A 71 1.21 2.62 5.14
N VAL A 72 1.59 1.70 6.03
CA VAL A 72 0.77 0.52 6.34
C VAL A 72 -0.50 0.97 7.05
N VAL A 73 -1.64 0.53 6.53
CA VAL A 73 -2.97 0.79 7.10
C VAL A 73 -3.49 -0.48 7.76
N ASP A 74 -3.98 -0.37 8.99
CA ASP A 74 -4.80 -1.39 9.61
C ASP A 74 -6.25 -1.22 9.15
N HIS A 75 -6.72 -2.12 8.31
CA HIS A 75 -8.10 -2.08 7.80
C HIS A 75 -9.14 -2.53 8.84
N ASP A 76 -8.71 -3.20 9.91
CA ASP A 76 -9.58 -3.69 10.99
C ASP A 76 -9.65 -2.71 12.17
N ALA A 77 -8.85 -1.63 12.16
CA ALA A 77 -8.82 -0.63 13.23
C ALA A 77 -10.16 0.12 13.40
N PHE A 78 -10.94 0.25 12.33
CA PHE A 78 -12.27 0.85 12.40
C PHE A 78 -13.33 -0.22 12.69
N ALA A 79 -13.97 -0.13 13.86
CA ALA A 79 -15.05 -1.02 14.26
C ALA A 79 -16.36 -0.66 13.53
N TRP A 80 -16.59 -1.30 12.39
CA TRP A 80 -17.83 -1.19 11.63
C TRP A 80 -19.05 -1.63 12.47
N THR A 81 -20.16 -0.90 12.34
CA THR A 81 -21.43 -1.16 13.05
C THR A 81 -22.59 -1.47 12.10
N ASP A 82 -22.32 -1.55 10.81
CA ASP A 82 -23.29 -1.65 9.72
C ASP A 82 -23.44 -3.07 9.16
N ALA A 83 -23.16 -4.11 9.97
CA ALA A 83 -23.18 -5.51 9.52
C ALA A 83 -24.51 -5.98 8.89
N THR A 84 -25.62 -5.29 9.16
CA THR A 84 -26.94 -5.57 8.58
C THR A 84 -27.24 -4.77 7.30
N TRP A 85 -26.40 -3.80 6.94
CA TRP A 85 -26.53 -3.01 5.72
C TRP A 85 -26.30 -3.89 4.47
N ARG A 86 -27.16 -3.73 3.46
CA ARG A 86 -27.13 -4.54 2.22
C ARG A 86 -26.92 -3.70 0.96
N GLY A 87 -26.63 -2.41 1.10
CA GLY A 87 -26.56 -1.47 -0.01
C GLY A 87 -27.94 -1.04 -0.53
N VAL A 88 -27.94 -0.19 -1.57
CA VAL A 88 -29.14 0.29 -2.26
C VAL A 88 -28.99 0.03 -3.76
N PRO A 89 -30.01 -0.49 -4.47
CA PRO A 89 -29.98 -0.63 -5.92
C PRO A 89 -29.86 0.74 -6.62
N LEU A 90 -29.13 0.78 -7.74
CA LEU A 90 -29.01 2.01 -8.53
C LEU A 90 -30.37 2.47 -9.09
N ALA A 91 -31.21 1.53 -9.52
CA ALA A 91 -32.54 1.85 -10.03
C ALA A 91 -33.38 2.53 -8.93
N GLY A 92 -33.84 3.75 -9.21
CA GLY A 92 -34.65 4.55 -8.28
C GLY A 92 -33.85 5.37 -7.25
N SER A 93 -32.52 5.30 -7.27
CA SER A 93 -31.67 6.15 -6.43
C SER A 93 -31.58 7.59 -6.96
N VAL A 94 -31.45 8.56 -6.05
CA VAL A 94 -31.07 9.95 -6.35
C VAL A 94 -29.66 10.17 -5.83
N LEU A 95 -28.75 10.58 -6.70
CA LEU A 95 -27.34 10.79 -6.37
C LEU A 95 -27.11 12.26 -6.00
N TYR A 96 -26.25 12.49 -5.00
CA TYR A 96 -25.77 13.82 -4.60
C TYR A 96 -24.25 13.86 -4.74
N GLU A 97 -23.74 14.76 -5.58
CA GLU A 97 -22.31 14.97 -5.77
C GLU A 97 -21.79 16.01 -4.76
N LEU A 98 -20.72 15.66 -4.03
CA LEU A 98 -20.09 16.51 -3.02
C LEU A 98 -18.59 16.63 -3.31
N HIS A 99 -18.06 17.86 -3.28
CA HIS A 99 -16.62 18.11 -3.24
C HIS A 99 -16.17 18.22 -1.79
N VAL A 100 -15.25 17.35 -1.38
CA VAL A 100 -14.68 17.26 -0.02
C VAL A 100 -13.66 18.38 0.22
#